data_AF-A0A9E3US07-F1
#
_entry.id   AF-A0A9E3US07-F1
#
_cell.length_a   1.000
_cell.length_b   1.000
_cell.length_c   1.000
_cell.angle_alpha   90.00
_cell.angle_beta   90.00
_cell.angle_gamma   90.00
#
_symmetry.space_group_name_H-M   'P 1'
#
loop_
_entity.id
_entity.type
_entity.pdbx_description
1 polymer ?
#
loop_
_entity_poly.entity_id
_entity_poly.type
_entity_poly.pdbx_seq_one_letter_code
_entity_poly.pdbx_strand_id
1 'polypeptide(L)'
;MKVTAPVLAALMLVPLAPMAQAAPGVPAATAADADAAARLTTARAIVELSMPESQRDAMFGQMMDAMMANMLGGMMKGDPKLAATLRENPEAARVFAAFVARQKQLSLADLKQTTPEMIEAIAQAYARRFTLAELTQIEAFVRTDAGARFVQAGPTLFSDPAIAAWQRGIAEKAQARMPAEINRLLTDLKPVLKDADAAPAKS
;
A
#
# COMPACT_ATOMS: atom_id res chain seq x y z
N MET A 1 53.96 -80.06 48.31
CA MET A 1 52.51 -80.00 48.54
C MET A 1 51.84 -79.83 47.18
N LYS A 2 51.01 -80.79 46.77
CA LYS A 2 50.31 -80.82 45.48
C LYS A 2 49.08 -79.92 45.56
N VAL A 3 48.80 -79.12 44.52
CA VAL A 3 47.43 -78.67 44.26
C VAL A 3 47.18 -78.64 42.76
N THR A 4 46.23 -79.49 42.38
CA THR A 4 45.57 -79.68 41.09
C THR A 4 44.60 -78.54 40.76
N ALA A 5 44.45 -78.23 39.47
CA ALA A 5 43.36 -77.42 38.92
C ALA A 5 41.98 -78.09 39.16
N PRO A 6 40.88 -77.32 39.09
CA PRO A 6 40.03 -77.46 37.91
C PRO A 6 39.33 -76.18 37.41
N VAL A 7 38.83 -76.32 36.18
CA VAL A 7 38.12 -75.43 35.26
C VAL A 7 36.77 -74.94 35.82
N LEU A 8 36.42 -73.68 35.56
CA LEU A 8 35.04 -73.18 35.62
C LEU A 8 34.71 -72.40 34.34
N ALA A 9 33.72 -72.89 33.59
CA ALA A 9 33.16 -72.28 32.40
C ALA A 9 32.21 -71.14 32.77
N ALA A 10 32.37 -69.97 32.16
CA ALA A 10 31.48 -68.82 32.33
C ALA A 10 30.67 -68.58 31.05
N LEU A 11 29.34 -68.71 31.16
CA LEU A 11 28.37 -68.25 30.18
C LEU A 11 28.50 -66.73 29.97
N MET A 12 28.64 -66.29 28.72
CA MET A 12 28.49 -64.87 28.37
C MET A 12 27.03 -64.54 28.09
N LEU A 13 26.42 -63.69 28.94
CA LEU A 13 25.19 -62.96 28.62
C LEU A 13 25.54 -61.76 27.74
N VAL A 14 24.91 -61.67 26.57
CA VAL A 14 24.96 -60.48 25.70
C VAL A 14 23.75 -59.58 26.03
N PRO A 15 23.94 -58.31 26.42
CA PRO A 15 22.82 -57.39 26.60
C PRO A 15 22.30 -56.91 25.24
N LEU A 16 21.01 -57.10 24.98
CA LEU A 16 20.29 -56.48 23.88
C LEU A 16 20.12 -54.98 24.19
N ALA A 17 20.76 -54.12 23.41
CA ALA A 17 20.54 -52.69 23.47
C ALA A 17 19.14 -52.35 22.89
N PRO A 18 18.35 -51.49 23.56
CA PRO A 18 17.07 -51.05 23.01
C PRO A 18 17.32 -50.14 21.80
N MET A 19 16.81 -50.53 20.64
CA MET A 19 16.71 -49.62 19.49
C MET A 19 15.65 -48.57 19.81
N ALA A 20 16.09 -47.37 20.18
CA ALA A 20 15.24 -46.20 20.27
C ALA A 20 14.68 -45.88 18.88
N GLN A 21 13.38 -46.12 18.71
CA GLN A 21 12.64 -45.78 17.51
C GLN A 21 12.47 -44.26 17.45
N ALA A 22 13.21 -43.60 16.57
CA ALA A 22 13.08 -42.18 16.33
C ALA A 22 11.67 -41.89 15.77
N ALA A 23 10.85 -41.20 16.56
CA ALA A 23 9.60 -40.63 16.07
C ALA A 23 9.90 -39.62 14.94
N PRO A 24 9.05 -39.48 13.91
CA PRO A 24 9.23 -38.48 12.88
C PRO A 24 9.23 -37.08 13.50
N GLY A 25 10.41 -36.47 13.58
CA GLY A 25 10.61 -35.15 14.14
C GLY A 25 9.93 -34.09 13.28
N VAL A 26 9.10 -33.25 13.90
CA VAL A 26 8.69 -31.98 13.32
C VAL A 26 9.97 -31.21 12.97
N PRO A 27 10.16 -30.71 11.73
CA PRO A 27 11.36 -30.00 11.36
C PRO A 27 11.55 -28.81 12.29
N ALA A 28 12.71 -28.75 12.97
CA ALA A 28 13.07 -27.64 13.84
C ALA A 28 13.18 -26.37 12.99
N ALA A 29 12.45 -25.32 13.37
CA ALA A 29 12.52 -24.01 12.72
C ALA A 29 13.98 -23.51 12.73
N THR A 30 14.45 -23.03 11.57
CA THR A 30 15.83 -22.55 11.44
C THR A 30 15.97 -21.16 12.07
N ALA A 31 17.20 -20.73 12.37
CA ALA A 31 17.47 -19.38 12.83
C ALA A 31 16.98 -18.30 11.82
N ALA A 32 16.99 -18.63 10.52
CA ALA A 32 16.45 -17.75 9.47
C ALA A 32 14.92 -17.63 9.54
N ASP A 33 14.21 -18.71 9.87
CA ASP A 33 12.75 -18.68 10.05
C ASP A 33 12.35 -17.87 11.27
N ALA A 34 13.10 -18.00 12.38
CA ALA A 34 12.89 -17.22 13.59
C ALA A 34 13.10 -15.72 13.36
N ASP A 35 14.17 -15.34 12.64
CA ASP A 35 14.45 -13.95 12.26
C ASP A 35 13.37 -13.40 11.32
N ALA A 36 12.93 -14.17 10.32
CA ALA A 36 11.83 -13.76 9.44
C ALA A 36 10.51 -13.52 10.21
N ALA A 37 10.19 -14.39 11.17
CA ALA A 37 9.01 -14.23 12.03
C ALA A 37 9.11 -12.99 12.94
N ALA A 38 10.31 -12.71 13.49
CA ALA A 38 10.56 -11.53 14.32
C ALA A 38 10.42 -10.24 13.52
N ARG A 39 10.94 -10.20 12.28
CA ARG A 39 10.77 -9.05 11.38
C ARG A 39 9.30 -8.80 11.07
N LEU A 40 8.54 -9.83 10.74
CA LEU A 40 7.13 -9.69 10.44
C LEU A 40 6.33 -9.17 11.63
N THR A 41 6.59 -9.71 12.84
CA THR A 41 5.96 -9.23 14.07
C THR A 41 6.24 -7.75 14.33
N THR A 42 7.51 -7.33 14.21
CA THR A 42 7.91 -5.93 14.43
C THR A 42 7.31 -5.01 13.37
N ALA A 43 7.28 -5.44 12.10
CA ALA A 43 6.67 -4.70 11.01
C ALA A 43 5.17 -4.49 11.20
N ARG A 44 4.43 -5.49 11.70
CA ARG A 44 2.99 -5.33 12.04
C ARG A 44 2.79 -4.24 13.08
N ALA A 45 3.58 -4.24 14.15
CA ALA A 45 3.51 -3.22 15.20
C ALA A 45 3.76 -1.81 14.64
N ILE A 46 4.75 -1.64 13.75
CA ILE A 46 5.01 -0.36 13.08
C ILE A 46 3.77 0.10 12.29
N VAL A 47 3.17 -0.79 11.49
CA VAL A 47 2.02 -0.44 10.63
C VAL A 47 0.81 -0.04 11.48
N GLU A 48 0.54 -0.76 12.56
CA GLU A 48 -0.57 -0.46 13.47
C GLU A 48 -0.39 0.89 14.19
N LEU A 49 0.84 1.20 14.63
CA LEU A 49 1.17 2.49 15.24
C LEU A 49 1.10 3.65 14.23
N SER A 50 1.56 3.40 13.00
CA SER A 50 1.61 4.41 11.93
C SER A 50 0.23 4.79 11.40
N MET A 51 -0.73 3.87 11.46
CA MET A 51 -2.08 4.08 10.98
C MET A 51 -3.11 3.66 12.03
N PRO A 52 -3.43 4.49 13.03
CA PRO A 52 -4.46 4.19 14.03
C PRO A 52 -5.84 3.92 13.39
N GLU A 53 -6.67 3.08 14.01
CA GLU A 53 -7.98 2.67 13.46
C GLU A 53 -8.87 3.85 13.08
N SER A 54 -9.00 4.84 13.96
CA SER A 54 -9.80 6.04 13.70
C SER A 54 -9.28 6.86 12.51
N GLN A 55 -7.96 6.92 12.31
CA GLN A 55 -7.36 7.61 11.17
C GLN A 55 -7.55 6.82 9.88
N ARG A 56 -7.42 5.48 9.93
CA ARG A 56 -7.71 4.61 8.78
C ARG A 56 -9.16 4.74 8.34
N ASP A 57 -10.09 4.71 9.27
CA ASP A 57 -11.51 4.89 9.02
C ASP A 57 -11.83 6.23 8.37
N ALA A 58 -11.25 7.32 8.89
CA ALA A 58 -11.40 8.64 8.30
C ALA A 58 -10.83 8.71 6.88
N MET A 59 -9.64 8.15 6.66
CA MET A 59 -8.99 8.08 5.36
C MET A 59 -9.84 7.30 4.34
N PHE A 60 -10.31 6.11 4.71
CA PHE A 60 -11.17 5.30 3.84
C PHE A 60 -12.52 5.98 3.56
N GLY A 61 -13.11 6.63 4.57
CA GLY A 61 -14.31 7.43 4.40
C GLY A 61 -14.13 8.52 3.35
N GLN A 62 -13.06 9.32 3.48
CA GLN A 62 -12.73 10.39 2.54
C GLN A 62 -12.48 9.86 1.12
N MET A 63 -11.72 8.76 0.99
CA MET A 63 -11.46 8.15 -0.31
C MET A 63 -12.74 7.65 -0.99
N MET A 64 -13.62 6.99 -0.24
CA MET A 64 -14.92 6.54 -0.75
C MET A 64 -15.84 7.70 -1.11
N ASP A 65 -15.85 8.78 -0.33
CA ASP A 65 -16.61 9.98 -0.65
C ASP A 65 -16.17 10.61 -1.96
N ALA A 66 -14.86 10.74 -2.17
CA ALA A 66 -14.31 11.26 -3.42
C ALA A 66 -14.65 10.35 -4.63
N MET A 67 -14.49 9.03 -4.47
CA MET A 67 -14.79 8.06 -5.52
C MET A 67 -16.28 8.09 -5.90
N MET A 68 -17.18 8.06 -4.92
CA MET A 68 -18.61 8.11 -5.14
C MET A 68 -19.04 9.43 -5.77
N ALA A 69 -18.50 10.57 -5.31
CA ALA A 69 -18.79 11.87 -5.91
C ALA A 69 -18.38 11.92 -7.39
N ASN A 70 -17.21 11.39 -7.73
CA ASN A 70 -16.75 11.30 -9.12
C ASN A 70 -17.63 10.38 -9.96
N MET A 71 -18.00 9.21 -9.44
CA MET A 71 -18.88 8.26 -10.13
C MET A 71 -20.27 8.84 -10.37
N LEU A 72 -20.86 9.48 -9.36
CA LEU A 72 -22.15 10.17 -9.46
C LEU A 72 -22.10 11.30 -10.48
N GLY A 73 -21.05 12.14 -10.42
CA GLY A 73 -20.84 13.20 -11.38
C GLY A 73 -20.72 12.68 -12.81
N GLY A 74 -20.02 11.56 -13.02
CA GLY A 74 -19.92 10.87 -14.31
C GLY A 74 -21.27 10.35 -14.79
N MET A 75 -22.02 9.69 -13.92
CA MET A 75 -23.33 9.12 -14.24
C MET A 75 -24.35 10.21 -14.64
N MET A 76 -24.41 11.32 -13.89
CA MET A 76 -25.34 12.43 -14.20
C MET A 76 -25.00 13.11 -15.53
N LYS A 77 -23.71 13.17 -15.89
CA LYS A 77 -23.26 13.71 -17.18
C LYS A 77 -23.53 12.73 -18.33
N GLY A 78 -23.40 11.43 -18.07
CA GLY A 78 -23.58 10.37 -19.07
C GLY A 78 -25.04 10.04 -19.39
N ASP A 79 -25.96 10.28 -18.45
CA ASP A 79 -27.40 10.09 -18.66
C ASP A 79 -28.21 11.34 -18.27
N PRO A 80 -28.40 12.29 -19.21
CA PRO A 80 -29.17 13.50 -18.98
C PRO A 80 -30.64 13.24 -18.60
N LYS A 81 -31.21 12.11 -19.05
CA LYS A 81 -32.60 11.74 -18.76
C LYS A 81 -32.76 11.30 -17.32
N LEU A 82 -31.81 10.51 -16.82
CA LEU A 82 -31.75 10.16 -15.39
C LEU A 82 -31.56 11.42 -14.54
N ALA A 83 -30.65 12.32 -14.94
CA ALA A 83 -30.41 13.57 -14.22
C ALA A 83 -31.67 14.47 -14.17
N ALA A 84 -32.43 14.55 -15.26
CA ALA A 84 -33.71 15.26 -15.28
C ALA A 84 -34.74 14.59 -14.36
N THR A 85 -34.88 13.27 -14.45
CA THR A 85 -35.80 12.49 -13.62
C THR A 85 -35.55 12.70 -12.13
N LEU A 86 -34.29 12.65 -11.69
CA LEU A 86 -33.92 12.87 -10.29
C LEU A 86 -34.12 14.33 -9.83
N ARG A 87 -34.13 15.30 -10.75
CA ARG A 87 -34.39 16.71 -10.44
C ARG A 87 -35.89 16.99 -10.30
N GLU A 88 -36.70 16.37 -11.15
CA GLU A 88 -38.14 16.64 -11.29
C GLU A 88 -39.00 15.75 -10.40
N ASN A 89 -38.50 14.58 -10.00
CA ASN A 89 -39.22 13.63 -9.15
C ASN A 89 -38.51 13.46 -7.79
N PRO A 90 -39.03 14.09 -6.71
CA PRO A 90 -38.46 14.00 -5.36
C PRO A 90 -38.43 12.56 -4.79
N GLU A 91 -39.38 11.71 -5.16
CA GLU A 91 -39.39 10.32 -4.72
C GLU A 91 -38.25 9.53 -5.37
N ALA A 92 -38.04 9.72 -6.68
CA ALA A 92 -36.92 9.11 -7.39
C ALA A 92 -35.58 9.59 -6.80
N ALA A 93 -35.45 10.89 -6.51
CA ALA A 93 -34.28 11.45 -5.83
C ALA A 93 -34.01 10.78 -4.47
N ARG A 94 -35.05 10.59 -3.66
CA ARG A 94 -34.95 9.94 -2.34
C ARG A 94 -34.52 8.47 -2.45
N VAL A 95 -35.12 7.71 -3.37
CA VAL A 95 -34.76 6.30 -3.60
C VAL A 95 -33.31 6.19 -4.07
N PHE A 96 -32.91 7.06 -5.00
CA PHE A 96 -31.55 7.11 -5.50
C PHE A 96 -30.54 7.47 -4.40
N ALA A 97 -30.82 8.50 -3.59
CA ALA A 97 -29.98 8.88 -2.46
C ALA A 97 -29.85 7.74 -1.43
N ALA A 98 -30.93 7.04 -1.13
CA ALA A 98 -30.90 5.88 -0.23
C ALA A 98 -30.06 4.73 -0.79
N PHE A 99 -30.15 4.48 -2.11
CA PHE A 99 -29.29 3.51 -2.79
C PHE A 99 -27.81 3.89 -2.65
N VAL A 100 -27.45 5.14 -2.96
CA VAL A 100 -26.07 5.64 -2.85
C VAL A 100 -25.54 5.51 -1.42
N ALA A 101 -26.33 5.92 -0.42
CA ALA A 101 -25.95 5.80 0.98
C ALA A 101 -25.71 4.35 1.39
N ARG A 102 -26.58 3.42 0.95
CA ARG A 102 -26.42 1.99 1.20
C ARG A 102 -25.16 1.44 0.53
N GLN A 103 -24.89 1.81 -0.73
CA GLN A 103 -23.67 1.38 -1.42
C GLN A 103 -22.41 1.85 -0.68
N LYS A 104 -22.38 3.12 -0.26
CA LYS A 104 -21.25 3.64 0.56
C LYS A 104 -21.06 2.82 1.83
N GLN A 105 -22.13 2.51 2.55
CA GLN A 105 -22.05 1.73 3.79
C GLN A 105 -21.51 0.32 3.55
N LEU A 106 -21.98 -0.37 2.50
CA LEU A 106 -21.49 -1.70 2.13
C LEU A 106 -20.00 -1.65 1.76
N SER A 107 -19.60 -0.71 0.90
CA SER A 107 -18.20 -0.56 0.50
C SER A 107 -17.27 -0.28 1.69
N LEU A 108 -17.70 0.54 2.64
CA LEU A 108 -16.92 0.78 3.87
C LEU A 108 -16.85 -0.45 4.76
N ALA A 109 -17.92 -1.24 4.84
CA ALA A 109 -17.91 -2.51 5.57
C ALA A 109 -16.94 -3.52 4.94
N ASP A 110 -16.96 -3.66 3.62
CA ASP A 110 -16.05 -4.54 2.87
C ASP A 110 -14.58 -4.10 3.05
N LEU A 111 -14.30 -2.79 2.99
CA LEU A 111 -12.97 -2.25 3.26
C LEU A 111 -12.49 -2.55 4.69
N LYS A 112 -13.36 -2.40 5.69
CA LYS A 112 -13.02 -2.73 7.07
C LYS A 112 -12.72 -4.21 7.25
N GLN A 113 -13.51 -5.08 6.63
CA GLN A 113 -13.30 -6.54 6.67
C GLN A 113 -11.97 -6.96 6.03
N THR A 114 -11.54 -6.25 4.99
CA THR A 114 -10.29 -6.53 4.25
C THR A 114 -9.08 -5.75 4.77
N THR A 115 -9.27 -4.82 5.71
CA THR A 115 -8.18 -4.03 6.32
C THR A 115 -7.08 -4.89 6.96
N PRO A 116 -7.38 -5.99 7.67
CA PRO A 116 -6.33 -6.87 8.21
C PRO A 116 -5.41 -7.44 7.12
N GLU A 117 -5.94 -7.80 5.95
CA GLU A 117 -5.16 -8.31 4.82
C GLU A 117 -4.22 -7.23 4.26
N MET A 118 -4.70 -5.98 4.18
CA MET A 118 -3.88 -4.85 3.77
C MET A 118 -2.75 -4.58 4.78
N ILE A 119 -3.05 -4.57 6.08
CA ILE A 119 -2.03 -4.40 7.14
C ILE A 119 -0.98 -5.50 7.03
N GLU A 120 -1.41 -6.74 6.86
CA GLU A 120 -0.52 -7.88 6.68
C GLU A 120 0.37 -7.72 5.44
N ALA A 121 -0.20 -7.34 4.30
CA ALA A 121 0.56 -7.13 3.06
C ALA A 121 1.63 -6.03 3.22
N ILE A 122 1.29 -4.92 3.90
CA ILE A 122 2.23 -3.83 4.19
C ILE A 122 3.31 -4.29 5.18
N ALA A 123 2.95 -5.01 6.24
CA ALA A 123 3.90 -5.54 7.21
C ALA A 123 4.90 -6.50 6.55
N GLN A 124 4.43 -7.40 5.69
CA GLN A 124 5.30 -8.27 4.90
C GLN A 124 6.21 -7.46 3.95
N ALA A 125 5.70 -6.38 3.37
CA ALA A 125 6.49 -5.48 2.54
C ALA A 125 7.63 -4.82 3.32
N TYR A 126 7.42 -4.41 4.58
CA TYR A 126 8.46 -3.91 5.48
C TYR A 126 9.44 -5.02 5.89
N ALA A 127 8.94 -6.18 6.32
CA ALA A 127 9.77 -7.30 6.77
C ALA A 127 10.71 -7.86 5.70
N ARG A 128 10.41 -7.66 4.41
CA ARG A 128 11.30 -7.99 3.28
C ARG A 128 12.34 -6.92 2.97
N ARG A 129 12.10 -5.67 3.34
CA ARG A 129 12.94 -4.51 2.98
C ARG A 129 13.94 -4.12 4.05
N PHE A 130 13.60 -4.37 5.30
CA PHE A 130 14.39 -3.96 6.45
C PHE A 130 14.82 -5.18 7.25
N THR A 131 15.99 -5.07 7.87
CA THR A 131 16.48 -6.02 8.88
C THR A 131 15.69 -5.88 10.19
N LEU A 132 15.80 -6.88 11.06
CA LEU A 132 15.17 -6.80 12.39
C LEU A 132 15.68 -5.60 13.20
N ALA A 133 16.98 -5.30 13.12
CA ALA A 133 17.58 -4.18 13.83
C ALA A 133 16.99 -2.83 13.37
N GLU A 134 16.84 -2.64 12.06
CA GLU A 134 16.24 -1.43 11.48
C GLU A 134 14.75 -1.31 11.87
N LEU A 135 13.99 -2.40 11.78
CA LEU A 135 12.58 -2.42 12.19
C LEU A 135 12.42 -2.07 13.68
N THR A 136 13.27 -2.59 14.56
CA THR A 136 13.24 -2.23 15.98
C THR A 136 13.52 -0.75 16.22
N GLN A 137 14.47 -0.16 15.47
CA GLN A 137 14.76 1.28 15.56
C GLN A 137 13.60 2.13 15.05
N ILE A 138 12.99 1.74 13.93
CA ILE A 138 11.81 2.41 13.36
C ILE A 138 10.64 2.32 14.34
N GLU A 139 10.38 1.14 14.90
CA GLU A 139 9.32 0.95 15.91
C GLU A 139 9.54 1.86 17.12
N ALA A 140 10.77 1.91 17.65
CA ALA A 140 11.11 2.78 18.77
C ALA A 140 10.87 4.26 18.46
N PHE A 141 11.20 4.71 17.25
CA PHE A 141 10.93 6.09 16.80
C PHE A 141 9.42 6.36 16.68
N VAL A 142 8.68 5.48 15.99
CA VAL A 142 7.24 5.66 15.73
C VAL A 142 6.41 5.60 17.01
N ARG A 143 6.89 4.92 18.06
CA ARG A 143 6.27 4.94 19.40
C ARG A 143 6.31 6.32 20.08
N THR A 144 7.16 7.24 19.64
CA THR A 144 7.18 8.61 20.17
C THR A 144 6.11 9.47 19.51
N ASP A 145 5.59 10.48 20.21
CA ASP A 145 4.60 11.41 19.65
C ASP A 145 5.11 12.10 18.37
N ALA A 146 6.40 12.47 18.36
CA ALA A 146 7.03 13.09 17.21
C ALA A 146 7.17 12.12 16.03
N GLY A 147 7.55 10.86 16.28
CA GLY A 147 7.70 9.85 15.25
C GLY A 147 6.37 9.42 14.64
N ALA A 148 5.34 9.21 15.46
CA ALA A 148 3.98 8.94 14.99
C ALA A 148 3.48 10.08 14.09
N ARG A 149 3.62 11.34 14.54
CA ARG A 149 3.24 12.52 13.76
C ARG A 149 4.03 12.64 12.46
N PHE A 150 5.33 12.33 12.48
CA PHE A 150 6.18 12.37 11.29
C PHE A 150 5.69 11.40 10.21
N VAL A 151 5.40 10.14 10.58
CA VAL A 151 4.90 9.13 9.63
C VAL A 151 3.52 9.51 9.10
N GLN A 152 2.62 9.97 9.97
CA GLN A 152 1.26 10.39 9.59
C GLN A 152 1.24 11.62 8.68
N ALA A 153 2.20 12.54 8.83
CA ALA A 153 2.30 13.73 8.01
C ALA A 153 2.83 13.45 6.59
N GLY A 154 3.58 12.36 6.38
CA GLY A 154 4.23 12.06 5.12
C GLY A 154 3.32 12.17 3.89
N PRO A 155 2.16 11.48 3.86
CA PRO A 155 1.23 11.53 2.72
C PRO A 155 0.63 12.92 2.44
N THR A 156 0.57 13.82 3.44
CA THR A 156 -0.09 15.13 3.31
C THR A 156 0.87 16.27 2.96
N LEU A 157 2.19 16.03 3.00
CA LEU A 157 3.20 17.04 2.68
C LEU A 157 3.01 17.69 1.29
N PHE A 158 2.55 16.93 0.30
CA PHE A 158 2.30 17.46 -1.04
C PHE A 158 1.07 18.37 -1.14
N SER A 159 0.20 18.33 -0.14
CA SER A 159 -0.96 19.22 -0.01
C SER A 159 -0.65 20.48 0.81
N ASP A 160 0.59 20.67 1.23
CA ASP A 160 1.01 21.83 2.02
C ASP A 160 0.88 23.14 1.21
N PRO A 161 0.41 24.25 1.82
CA PRO A 161 0.27 25.54 1.13
C PRO A 161 1.57 26.06 0.50
N ALA A 162 2.75 25.75 1.07
CA ALA A 162 4.04 26.14 0.52
C ALA A 162 4.37 25.36 -0.77
N ILE A 163 4.06 24.07 -0.81
CA ILE A 163 4.17 23.26 -2.04
C ILE A 163 3.21 23.81 -3.11
N ALA A 164 1.97 24.12 -2.72
CA ALA A 164 1.00 24.74 -3.62
C ALA A 164 1.46 26.11 -4.14
N ALA A 165 2.12 26.92 -3.30
CA ALA A 165 2.70 28.21 -3.70
C ALA A 165 3.84 28.04 -4.72
N TRP A 166 4.73 27.06 -4.48
CA TRP A 166 5.78 26.72 -5.43
C TRP A 166 5.19 26.26 -6.79
N GLN A 167 4.15 25.43 -6.78
CA GLN A 167 3.45 24.99 -8.00
C GLN A 167 2.84 26.17 -8.77
N ARG A 168 2.19 27.12 -8.08
CA ARG A 168 1.68 28.36 -8.70
C ARG A 168 2.81 29.17 -9.35
N GLY A 169 3.95 29.31 -8.68
CA GLY A 169 5.12 29.99 -9.23
C GLY A 169 5.68 29.34 -10.51
N ILE A 170 5.58 28.01 -10.65
CA ILE A 170 5.93 27.32 -11.91
C ILE A 170 4.96 27.72 -13.02
N ALA A 171 3.66 27.71 -12.75
CA ALA A 171 2.64 28.09 -13.73
C ALA A 171 2.79 29.55 -14.17
N GLU A 172 3.05 30.47 -13.24
CA GLU A 172 3.30 31.89 -13.52
C GLU A 172 4.53 32.08 -14.43
N LYS A 173 5.64 31.38 -14.14
CA LYS A 173 6.84 31.42 -15.00
C LYS A 173 6.57 30.88 -16.40
N ALA A 174 5.76 29.82 -16.53
CA ALA A 174 5.36 29.30 -17.82
C ALA A 174 4.51 30.33 -18.59
N GLN A 175 3.52 30.92 -17.93
CA GLN A 175 2.66 31.97 -18.49
C GLN A 175 3.46 33.19 -18.96
N ALA A 176 4.44 33.63 -18.16
CA ALA A 176 5.29 34.78 -18.51
C ALA A 176 6.19 34.50 -19.73
N ARG A 177 6.59 33.25 -19.94
CA ARG A 177 7.43 32.84 -21.09
C ARG A 177 6.62 32.66 -22.38
N MET A 178 5.31 32.42 -22.30
CA MET A 178 4.45 32.12 -23.46
C MET A 178 4.58 33.11 -24.63
N PRO A 179 4.57 34.45 -24.44
CA PRO A 179 4.66 35.37 -25.57
C PRO A 179 5.98 35.22 -26.37
N ALA A 180 7.09 35.00 -25.67
CA ALA A 180 8.39 34.81 -26.32
C ALA A 180 8.43 33.51 -27.13
N GLU A 181 7.87 32.42 -26.59
CA GLU A 181 7.78 31.13 -27.29
C GLU A 181 6.83 31.19 -28.48
N ILE A 182 5.72 31.92 -28.39
CA ILE A 182 4.82 32.16 -29.54
C ILE A 182 5.55 32.94 -30.64
N ASN A 183 6.28 34.00 -30.28
CA ASN A 183 7.06 34.77 -31.27
C ASN A 183 8.14 33.93 -31.93
N ARG A 184 8.80 33.07 -31.16
CA ARG A 184 9.77 32.10 -31.68
C ARG A 184 9.11 31.14 -32.66
N LEU A 185 7.98 30.54 -32.28
CA LEU A 185 7.21 29.65 -33.15
C LEU A 185 6.80 30.33 -34.47
N LEU A 186 6.29 31.56 -34.41
CA LEU A 186 5.92 32.33 -35.62
C LEU A 186 7.12 32.64 -36.52
N THR A 187 8.28 32.88 -35.91
CA THR A 187 9.54 33.10 -36.65
C THR A 187 9.99 31.83 -37.35
N ASP A 188 9.91 30.70 -36.65
CA ASP A 188 10.31 29.39 -37.17
C ASP A 188 9.33 28.87 -38.25
N LEU A 189 8.04 29.22 -38.15
CA LEU A 189 7.02 28.85 -39.14
C LEU A 189 7.08 29.68 -40.44
N LYS A 190 7.55 30.92 -40.38
CA LYS A 190 7.63 31.84 -41.54
C LYS A 190 8.30 31.24 -42.80
N PRO A 191 9.49 30.60 -42.72
CA PRO A 191 10.10 29.97 -43.90
C PRO A 191 9.27 28.80 -44.42
N VAL A 192 8.74 27.94 -43.54
CA VAL A 192 7.93 26.77 -43.92
C VAL A 192 6.66 27.18 -44.68
N LEU A 193 5.98 28.24 -44.22
CA LEU A 193 4.78 28.74 -44.88
C LEU A 193 5.10 29.39 -46.24
N LYS A 194 6.24 30.09 -46.35
CA LYS A 194 6.71 30.63 -47.64
C LYS A 194 7.06 29.55 -48.65
N ASP A 195 7.65 28.45 -48.20
CA ASP A 195 8.00 27.32 -49.07
C ASP A 195 6.75 26.53 -49.51
N ALA A 196 5.69 26.50 -48.69
CA ALA A 196 4.40 25.92 -49.06
C ALA A 196 3.66 26.76 -50.13
N ASP A 197 3.73 28.09 -50.06
CA ASP A 197 3.16 28.99 -51.08
C ASP A 197 3.99 29.01 -52.38
N ALA A 198 5.28 28.66 -52.31
CA ALA A 198 6.18 28.57 -53.47
C ALA A 198 6.12 27.21 -54.20
N ALA A 199 5.45 26.21 -53.63
CA ALA A 199 5.23 24.93 -54.30
C ALA A 199 4.24 25.13 -55.47
N PRO A 200 4.60 24.84 -56.74
CA PRO A 200 3.69 25.03 -57.85
C PRO A 200 2.47 24.11 -57.68
N ALA A 201 1.28 24.65 -57.93
CA ALA A 201 0.06 23.86 -58.05
C ALA A 201 0.30 22.79 -59.12
N LYS A 202 0.41 21.52 -58.69
CA LYS A 202 0.51 20.40 -59.60
C LYS A 202 -0.74 20.42 -60.50
N SER A 203 -0.49 20.71 -61.77
CA SER A 203 -1.45 20.61 -62.88
C SER A 203 -1.69 19.15 -63.23
#